data_AF-A0AAJ6EE04-F1
#
_entry.id   AF-A0AAJ6EE04-F1
#
_cell.length_a   1.000
_cell.length_b   1.000
_cell.length_c   1.000
_cell.angle_alpha   90.00
_cell.angle_beta   90.00
_cell.angle_gamma   90.00
#
_symmetry.space_group_name_H-M   'P 1'
#
loop_
_entity.id
_entity.type
_entity.pdbx_description
1 polymer ?
#
loop_
_entity_poly.entity_id
_entity_poly.type
_entity_poly.pdbx_seq_one_letter_code
_entity_poly.pdbx_strand_id
1 'polypeptide(L)'
;MTNFAGSVGYFRSLNLPAPELFTATTVALEVLISAGLILGVGTRYSAVLVFLFVLAATAIAHRYWDYPPGSQQIGQYNNFLKNISIMGGAMLIFVTGGGRFSLDRKFGR
;
A
#
# COMPACT_ATOMS: atom_id res chain seq x y z
N MET A 1 0.43 14.72 -0.34
CA MET A 1 0.41 14.38 1.10
C MET A 1 0.42 15.65 1.96
N THR A 2 -0.61 16.48 1.87
CA THR A 2 -0.62 17.81 2.50
C THR A 2 -1.23 17.83 3.90
N ASN A 3 -1.84 16.73 4.36
CA ASN A 3 -2.54 16.66 5.65
C ASN A 3 -2.01 15.53 6.55
N PHE A 4 -0.75 15.64 6.98
CA PHE A 4 -0.13 14.67 7.90
C PHE A 4 -0.92 14.56 9.23
N ALA A 5 -1.37 15.69 9.78
CA ALA A 5 -2.15 15.72 11.01
C ALA A 5 -3.47 14.93 10.89
N GLY A 6 -4.14 15.00 9.74
CA GLY A 6 -5.33 14.18 9.46
C GLY A 6 -5.04 12.68 9.46
N SER A 7 -3.93 12.26 8.83
CA SER A 7 -3.52 10.86 8.84
C SER A 7 -3.17 10.34 10.23
N VAL A 8 -2.48 11.15 11.04
CA VAL A 8 -2.21 10.83 12.46
C VAL A 8 -3.52 10.68 13.23
N GLY A 9 -4.49 11.58 13.02
CA GLY A 9 -5.82 11.49 13.61
C GLY A 9 -6.55 10.20 13.24
N TYR A 10 -6.44 9.78 11.97
CA TYR A 10 -7.01 8.53 11.51
C TYR A 10 -6.34 7.31 12.18
N PHE A 11 -5.02 7.26 12.25
CA PHE A 11 -4.31 6.16 12.91
C PHE A 11 -4.53 6.12 14.43
N ARG A 12 -4.76 7.28 15.07
CA ARG A 12 -5.27 7.34 16.45
C ARG A 12 -6.63 6.66 16.59
N SER A 13 -7.56 6.90 15.64
CA SER A 13 -8.89 6.27 15.68
C SER A 13 -8.84 4.74 15.52
N LEU A 14 -7.76 4.21 14.94
CA LEU A 14 -7.50 2.78 14.81
C LEU A 14 -6.78 2.18 16.04
N ASN A 15 -6.56 2.96 17.10
CA ASN A 15 -5.86 2.55 18.31
C ASN A 15 -4.43 2.00 18.07
N LEU A 16 -3.74 2.50 17.05
CA LEU A 16 -2.35 2.09 16.78
C LEU A 16 -1.39 2.67 17.84
N PRO A 17 -0.40 1.89 18.32
CA PRO A 17 0.64 2.41 19.19
C PRO A 17 1.52 3.39 18.39
N ALA A 18 1.86 4.55 18.97
CA ALA A 18 2.63 5.61 18.30
C ALA A 18 2.14 5.99 16.87
N PRO A 19 0.93 6.58 16.74
CA PRO A 19 0.30 6.94 15.45
C PRO A 19 1.16 7.82 14.54
N GLU A 20 1.99 8.69 15.11
CA GLU A 20 2.93 9.55 14.39
C GLU A 20 4.00 8.73 13.66
N LEU A 21 4.55 7.71 14.34
CA LEU A 21 5.55 6.81 13.75
C LEU A 21 4.92 5.98 12.63
N PHE A 22 3.75 5.39 12.86
CA PHE A 22 3.03 4.66 11.81
C PHE A 22 2.76 5.55 10.60
N THR A 23 2.31 6.79 10.82
CA THR A 23 2.03 7.72 9.73
C THR A 23 3.30 8.05 8.93
N ALA A 24 4.40 8.35 9.61
CA ALA A 24 5.68 8.62 8.95
C ALA A 24 6.21 7.40 8.18
N THR A 25 6.12 6.20 8.76
CA THR A 25 6.51 4.95 8.10
C THR A 25 5.65 4.66 6.88
N THR A 26 4.31 4.80 6.98
CA THR A 26 3.39 4.65 5.85
C THR A 26 3.78 5.59 4.71
N VAL A 27 3.99 6.87 4.99
CA VAL A 27 4.40 7.86 3.99
C VAL A 27 5.71 7.48 3.31
N ALA A 28 6.72 7.09 4.11
CA ALA A 28 8.02 6.70 3.58
C ALA A 28 7.92 5.46 2.69
N LEU A 29 7.20 4.42 3.12
CA LEU A 29 7.02 3.20 2.35
C LEU A 29 6.25 3.45 1.05
N GLU A 30 5.18 4.23 1.08
CA GLU A 30 4.42 4.58 -0.11
C GLU A 30 5.30 5.26 -1.16
N VAL A 31 6.15 6.21 -0.77
CA VAL A 31 7.04 6.90 -1.70
C VAL A 31 8.13 5.97 -2.21
N LEU A 32 8.83 5.26 -1.32
CA LEU A 32 9.98 4.44 -1.68
C LEU A 32 9.60 3.24 -2.54
N ILE A 33 8.56 2.51 -2.14
CA ILE A 33 8.13 1.30 -2.87
C ILE A 33 7.54 1.70 -4.23
N SER A 34 6.74 2.77 -4.30
CA SER A 34 6.18 3.24 -5.57
C SER A 34 7.28 3.71 -6.53
N ALA A 35 8.27 4.45 -6.03
CA ALA A 35 9.42 4.85 -6.85
C ALA A 35 10.21 3.64 -7.35
N GLY A 36 10.45 2.64 -6.48
CA GLY A 36 11.11 1.39 -6.86
C GLY A 36 10.35 0.64 -7.95
N LEU A 37 9.02 0.55 -7.85
CA LEU A 37 8.18 -0.10 -8.85
C LEU A 37 8.14 0.66 -10.17
N ILE A 38 8.03 2.00 -10.14
CA ILE A 38 8.00 2.87 -11.33
C ILE A 38 9.32 2.83 -12.09
N LEU A 39 10.44 2.96 -11.37
CA LEU A 39 11.77 2.92 -11.97
C LEU A 39 12.20 1.48 -12.33
N GLY A 40 11.44 0.48 -11.87
CA GLY A 40 11.76 -0.93 -12.04
C GLY A 40 13.10 -1.27 -11.40
N VAL A 41 13.32 -0.83 -10.17
CA VAL A 41 14.44 -1.20 -9.30
C VAL A 41 13.98 -2.30 -8.36
N GLY A 42 14.66 -3.44 -8.40
CA GLY A 42 14.29 -4.65 -7.68
C GLY A 42 12.83 -5.01 -7.91
N THR A 43 12.35 -4.98 -9.15
CA THR A 43 10.91 -4.98 -9.50
C THR A 43 10.12 -6.05 -8.77
N ARG A 44 10.65 -7.27 -8.66
CA ARG A 44 10.01 -8.37 -7.92
C ARG A 44 9.95 -8.12 -6.41
N TYR A 45 11.02 -7.58 -5.83
CA TYR A 45 11.04 -7.21 -4.41
C TYR A 45 10.09 -6.05 -4.13
N SER A 46 10.10 -5.02 -4.98
CA SER A 46 9.16 -3.89 -4.91
C SER A 46 7.72 -4.38 -4.99
N ALA A 47 7.41 -5.32 -5.89
CA ALA A 47 6.08 -5.92 -5.99
C ALA A 47 5.68 -6.69 -4.71
N VAL A 48 6.57 -7.49 -4.13
CA VAL A 48 6.32 -8.17 -2.84
C VAL A 48 6.09 -7.16 -1.72
N LEU A 49 6.89 -6.09 -1.67
CA LEU A 49 6.73 -5.03 -0.67
C LEU A 49 5.39 -4.30 -0.82
N VAL A 50 4.95 -3.98 -2.05
CA VAL A 50 3.60 -3.44 -2.29
C VAL A 50 2.54 -4.40 -1.77
N PHE A 51 2.64 -5.68 -2.11
CA PHE A 51 1.66 -6.67 -1.69
C PHE A 51 1.54 -6.74 -0.17
N LEU A 52 2.67 -6.87 0.54
CA LEU A 52 2.69 -6.96 2.00
C LEU A 52 2.21 -5.68 2.67
N PHE A 53 2.61 -4.52 2.15
CA PHE A 53 2.16 -3.21 2.65
C PHE A 53 0.65 -3.04 2.50
N VAL A 54 0.10 -3.34 1.32
CA VAL A 54 -1.34 -3.21 1.05
C VAL A 54 -2.13 -4.25 1.84
N LEU A 55 -1.61 -5.47 2.01
CA LEU A 55 -2.21 -6.49 2.86
C LEU A 55 -2.33 -6.01 4.31
N ALA A 56 -1.24 -5.46 4.87
CA ALA A 56 -1.25 -4.89 6.22
C ALA A 56 -2.21 -3.70 6.34
N ALA A 57 -2.19 -2.77 5.37
CA ALA A 57 -3.12 -1.64 5.35
C ALA A 57 -4.59 -2.11 5.29
N THR A 58 -4.88 -3.17 4.54
CA THR A 58 -6.22 -3.77 4.47
C THR A 58 -6.65 -4.35 5.81
N ALA A 59 -5.76 -5.14 6.43
CA ALA A 59 -6.01 -5.81 7.70
C ALA A 59 -6.14 -4.82 8.88
N ILE A 60 -5.52 -3.65 8.81
CA ILE A 60 -5.55 -2.65 9.88
C ILE A 60 -6.68 -1.63 9.67
N ALA A 61 -6.81 -1.08 8.46
CA ALA A 61 -7.56 0.15 8.23
C ALA A 61 -8.81 0.01 7.34
N HIS A 62 -8.96 -1.10 6.60
CA HIS A 62 -10.01 -1.25 5.59
C HIS A 62 -10.86 -2.51 5.77
N ARG A 63 -11.11 -2.87 7.03
CA ARG A 63 -11.95 -3.99 7.44
C ARG A 63 -13.43 -3.62 7.35
N TYR A 64 -13.99 -3.62 6.14
CA TYR A 64 -15.37 -3.20 5.91
C TYR A 64 -16.40 -3.99 6.75
N TRP A 65 -16.09 -5.24 7.09
CA TRP A 65 -16.94 -6.13 7.88
C TRP A 65 -17.11 -5.71 9.35
N ASP A 66 -16.28 -4.80 9.88
CA ASP A 66 -16.44 -4.29 11.24
C ASP A 66 -17.41 -3.09 11.31
N TYR A 67 -17.86 -2.57 10.17
CA TYR A 67 -18.74 -1.42 10.11
C TYR A 67 -20.21 -1.85 9.98
N PRO A 68 -21.15 -1.17 10.68
CA PRO A 68 -22.57 -1.41 10.51
C PRO A 68 -23.05 -0.99 9.12
N PRO A 69 -24.16 -1.56 8.60
CA PRO A 69 -24.71 -1.19 7.30
C PRO A 69 -24.92 0.31 7.16
N GLY A 70 -24.36 0.91 6.10
CA GLY A 70 -24.44 2.35 5.86
C GLY A 70 -23.33 2.86 4.94
N SER A 71 -23.28 4.19 4.77
CA SER A 71 -22.33 4.88 3.89
C SER A 71 -20.86 4.58 4.24
N GLN A 72 -20.54 4.46 5.53
CA GLN A 72 -19.18 4.18 5.98
C GLN A 72 -18.73 2.75 5.63
N GLN A 73 -19.61 1.76 5.78
CA GLN A 73 -19.34 0.38 5.36
C GLN A 73 -19.09 0.30 3.85
N ILE A 74 -19.90 0.98 3.03
CA ILE A 74 -19.73 1.04 1.57
C ILE A 74 -18.38 1.69 1.21
N GLY A 75 -18.02 2.79 1.88
CA GLY A 75 -16.73 3.45 1.69
C GLY A 75 -15.54 2.55 2.02
N GLN A 76 -15.62 1.77 3.10
CA GLN A 76 -14.58 0.82 3.48
C GLN A 76 -14.53 -0.39 2.54
N TYR A 77 -15.68 -0.84 2.05
CA TYR A 77 -15.77 -1.91 1.06
C TYR A 77 -15.09 -1.51 -0.26
N ASN A 78 -15.27 -0.27 -0.71
CA ASN A 78 -14.56 0.25 -1.88
C ASN A 78 -13.04 0.28 -1.67
N ASN A 79 -12.57 0.69 -0.48
CA ASN A 79 -11.15 0.66 -0.16
C ASN A 79 -10.59 -0.78 -0.10
N PHE A 80 -11.37 -1.72 0.44
CA PHE A 80 -11.02 -3.13 0.44
C PHE A 80 -10.84 -3.66 -0.99
N LEU A 81 -11.82 -3.44 -1.89
CA LEU A 81 -11.73 -3.88 -3.28
C LEU A 81 -10.58 -3.22 -4.06
N LYS A 82 -10.34 -1.92 -3.81
CA LYS A 82 -9.16 -1.21 -4.33
C LYS A 82 -7.87 -1.94 -3.91
N ASN A 83 -7.75 -2.31 -2.64
CA ASN A 83 -6.57 -2.98 -2.13
C ASN A 83 -6.40 -4.39 -2.70
N ILE A 84 -7.49 -5.17 -2.84
CA ILE A 84 -7.46 -6.47 -3.54
C ILE A 84 -6.92 -6.31 -4.97
N SER A 85 -7.42 -5.31 -5.70
CA SER A 85 -6.96 -5.02 -7.06
C SER A 85 -5.47 -4.68 -7.11
N ILE A 86 -4.98 -3.85 -6.19
CA ILE A 86 -3.55 -3.49 -6.10
C ILE A 86 -2.70 -4.73 -5.78
N MET A 87 -3.13 -5.57 -4.85
CA MET A 87 -2.44 -6.82 -4.51
C MET A 87 -2.37 -7.77 -5.72
N GLY A 88 -3.46 -7.90 -6.48
CA GLY A 88 -3.46 -8.68 -7.72
C GLY A 88 -2.50 -8.12 -8.78
N GLY A 89 -2.46 -6.79 -8.95
CA GLY A 89 -1.51 -6.13 -9.83
C GLY A 89 -0.06 -6.32 -9.40
N ALA A 90 0.22 -6.27 -8.09
CA ALA A 90 1.54 -6.54 -7.54
C ALA A 90 1.98 -7.99 -7.81
N MET A 91 1.10 -8.98 -7.61
CA MET A 91 1.38 -10.37 -7.94
C MET A 91 1.64 -10.57 -9.44
N LEU A 92 0.88 -9.89 -10.31
CA LEU A 92 1.12 -9.93 -11.75
C LEU A 92 2.53 -9.41 -12.08
N ILE A 93 2.93 -8.26 -11.53
CA ILE A 93 4.27 -7.69 -11.73
C ILE A 93 5.37 -8.60 -11.17
N PHE A 94 5.12 -9.25 -10.03
CA PHE A 94 6.04 -10.22 -9.46
C PHE A 94 6.34 -11.38 -10.45
N VAL A 95 5.29 -11.90 -11.09
CA VAL A 95 5.41 -12.98 -12.09
C VAL A 95 6.06 -12.47 -13.38
N THR A 96 5.58 -11.35 -13.93
CA THR A 96 6.07 -10.84 -15.23
C THR A 96 7.45 -10.19 -15.15
N GLY A 97 7.85 -9.70 -13.97
CA GLY A 97 9.07 -8.92 -13.77
C GLY A 97 9.00 -7.51 -14.35
N GLY A 98 10.16 -6.85 -14.43
CA GLY A 98 10.31 -5.48 -14.95
C GLY A 98 10.11 -5.37 -16.46
N GLY A 99 9.44 -4.31 -16.89
CA GLY A 99 9.23 -3.99 -18.31
C GLY A 99 10.50 -3.50 -19.03
N ARG A 100 10.36 -3.17 -20.32
CA ARG A 100 11.49 -2.72 -21.18
C ARG A 100 12.27 -1.50 -20.67
N PHE A 101 11.66 -0.69 -19.80
CA PHE A 101 12.26 0.53 -19.22
C PHE A 101 12.76 0.33 -17.78
N SER A 102 12.73 -0.90 -17.26
CA SER A 102 13.20 -1.21 -15.90
C SER A 102 14.71 -1.02 -15.77
N LEU A 103 15.13 -0.39 -14.67
CA LEU A 103 16.54 -0.26 -14.31
C LEU A 103 17.19 -1.60 -13.96
N ASP A 104 16.44 -2.61 -13.53
CA ASP A 104 16.97 -3.96 -13.27
C ASP A 104 17.76 -4.51 -14.47
N ARG A 105 17.24 -4.28 -15.68
CA ARG A 105 17.89 -4.69 -16.94
C ARG A 105 19.23 -3.98 -17.16
N LYS A 106 19.36 -2.75 -16.69
CA LYS A 106 20.58 -1.94 -16.83
C LYS A 106 21.68 -2.37 -15.85
N PHE A 107 21.30 -3.00 -14.74
CA PHE A 107 22.20 -3.49 -13.69
C PHE A 107 22.46 -5.00 -13.74
N GLY A 108 22.04 -5.70 -14.81
CA GLY A 108 22.43 -7.09 -15.06
C GLY A 108 21.76 -8.12 -14.15
N ARG A 109 20.45 -7.97 -13.91
CA ARG A 109 19.58 -9.03 -13.37
C ARG A 109 18.36 -9.26 -14.26
#